data_AF-A0A7S4HH45-F1
#
_entry.id   AF-A0A7S4HH45-F1
#
_cell.length_a   1.000
_cell.length_b   1.000
_cell.length_c   1.000
_cell.angle_alpha   90.00
_cell.angle_beta   90.00
_cell.angle_gamma   90.00
#
_symmetry.space_group_name_H-M   'P 1'
#
loop_
_entity.id
_entity.type
_entity.pdbx_description
1 polymer ?
#
loop_
_entity_poly.entity_id
_entity_poly.type
_entity_poly.pdbx_seq_one_letter_code
_entity_poly.pdbx_strand_id
1 'polypeptide(L)'
;KRPTQLIAQPGFAPRAAREAACVPSRRGMTDVASAAAQLSKLSLTSSKKQLNPEAPAAHLTNLEVVLFLDVDGVLHPPNPKHERLQFRRSCMELLREVVQETGATIVLSTTWRLHQDARKYLAARLAEYGLGFVSRTPSIAQFQRPREILAWVRKYSPATWVAVDDWPLHEDGNQLAGHFVQTKARFGLQQDTADKIKALLRQQREALGQSTERPSGGIAAALATALPDGV
;
A
#
# COMPACT_ATOMS: atom_id res chain seq x y z
N LYS A 1 -4.39 63.76 33.30
CA LYS A 1 -3.03 63.17 33.30
C LYS A 1 -3.14 61.73 33.79
N ARG A 2 -3.15 60.75 32.89
CA ARG A 2 -3.11 59.30 33.22
C ARG A 2 -1.68 58.82 32.95
N PRO A 3 -1.03 58.05 33.83
CA PRO A 3 0.26 57.45 33.52
C PRO A 3 0.08 56.15 32.73
N THR A 4 0.78 56.09 31.61
CA THR A 4 0.98 54.92 30.75
C THR A 4 1.80 53.86 31.49
N GLN A 5 1.27 52.66 31.68
CA GLN A 5 2.08 51.49 32.02
C GLN A 5 2.33 50.66 30.75
N LEU A 6 3.61 50.61 30.37
CA LEU A 6 4.18 49.69 29.38
C LEU A 6 4.20 48.30 30.01
N ILE A 7 3.42 47.35 29.48
CA ILE A 7 3.54 45.92 29.82
C ILE A 7 4.31 45.25 28.68
N ALA A 8 5.49 44.76 29.01
CA ALA A 8 6.37 44.02 28.11
C ALA A 8 5.76 42.66 27.74
N GLN A 9 5.83 42.31 26.45
CA GLN A 9 5.56 40.96 25.97
C GLN A 9 6.79 40.07 26.20
N PRO A 10 6.64 38.81 26.67
CA PRO A 10 7.73 37.86 26.67
C PRO A 10 7.91 37.25 25.27
N GLY A 11 9.18 37.17 24.87
CA GLY A 11 9.63 36.86 23.53
C GLY A 11 9.43 35.40 23.11
N PHE A 12 9.32 35.27 21.79
CA PHE A 12 9.35 34.03 21.05
C PHE A 12 10.82 33.57 20.92
N ALA A 13 11.13 32.34 21.34
CA ALA A 13 12.32 31.61 20.93
C ALA A 13 12.01 30.09 20.86
N PRO A 14 12.56 29.36 19.87
CA PRO A 14 12.09 28.05 19.47
C PRO A 14 12.62 26.95 20.41
N ARG A 15 11.73 26.06 20.85
CA ARG A 15 12.12 24.89 21.64
C ARG A 15 12.44 23.72 20.70
N ALA A 16 13.71 23.36 20.67
CA ALA A 16 14.29 22.23 19.97
C ALA A 16 13.49 20.93 20.18
N ALA A 17 13.33 20.18 19.08
CA ALA A 17 12.85 18.81 19.09
C ALA A 17 13.77 17.96 19.98
N ARG A 18 13.19 17.36 21.02
CA ARG A 18 13.85 16.30 21.80
C ARG A 18 13.46 14.96 21.21
N GLU A 19 14.46 14.27 20.69
CA GLU A 19 14.46 12.86 20.37
C GLU A 19 13.91 12.04 21.55
N ALA A 20 13.01 11.12 21.24
CA ALA A 20 12.68 9.99 22.09
C ALA A 20 12.88 8.72 21.26
N ALA A 21 14.09 8.15 21.37
CA ALA A 21 14.38 6.80 20.94
C ALA A 21 13.49 5.83 21.74
N CYS A 22 12.52 5.21 21.07
CA CYS A 22 11.72 4.14 21.65
C CYS A 22 12.49 2.83 21.53
N VAL A 23 13.13 2.41 22.62
CA VAL A 23 13.66 1.05 22.80
C VAL A 23 12.46 0.12 23.00
N PRO A 24 12.27 -0.94 22.20
CA PRO A 24 11.20 -1.90 22.45
C PRO A 24 11.52 -2.73 23.71
N SER A 25 10.64 -2.58 24.71
CA SER A 25 10.61 -3.38 25.92
C SER A 25 10.40 -4.86 25.57
N ARG A 26 11.35 -5.71 25.96
CA ARG A 26 11.20 -7.16 26.00
C ARG A 26 10.21 -7.53 27.11
N ARG A 27 8.92 -7.54 26.80
CA ARG A 27 7.92 -8.28 27.59
C ARG A 27 6.62 -8.39 26.80
N GLY A 28 6.31 -9.61 26.37
CA GLY A 28 5.10 -9.94 25.62
C GLY A 28 5.33 -10.96 24.50
N MET A 29 6.12 -12.00 24.76
CA MET A 29 6.37 -13.08 23.81
C MET A 29 6.27 -14.43 24.52
N THR A 30 5.11 -14.68 25.13
CA THR A 30 4.70 -15.98 25.68
C THR A 30 3.17 -16.01 25.69
N ASP A 31 2.56 -16.54 24.63
CA ASP A 31 1.27 -17.27 24.62
C ASP A 31 0.65 -17.35 23.22
N VAL A 32 1.40 -17.88 22.24
CA VAL A 32 0.84 -18.33 20.95
C VAL A 32 0.76 -19.86 20.85
N ALA A 33 0.90 -20.56 21.98
CA ALA A 33 0.97 -22.02 22.02
C ALA A 33 0.04 -22.63 23.09
N SER A 34 -1.28 -22.31 23.09
CA SER A 34 -2.23 -23.08 23.93
C SER A 34 -3.72 -22.96 23.55
N ALA A 35 -4.07 -22.93 22.25
CA ALA A 35 -5.49 -22.95 21.85
C ALA A 35 -5.77 -23.71 20.54
N ALA A 36 -4.93 -24.68 20.17
CA ALA A 36 -5.09 -25.50 18.96
C ALA A 36 -5.72 -26.89 19.24
N ALA A 37 -6.42 -27.05 20.36
CA ALA A 37 -6.99 -28.33 20.77
C ALA A 37 -8.44 -28.20 21.21
N GLN A 38 -9.34 -27.86 20.29
CA GLN A 38 -10.75 -28.27 20.29
C GLN A 38 -11.44 -27.62 19.10
N LEU A 39 -11.71 -28.41 18.06
CA LEU A 39 -12.86 -28.32 17.14
C LEU A 39 -12.65 -29.41 16.07
N SER A 40 -12.70 -30.66 16.53
CA SER A 40 -12.84 -31.83 15.67
C SER A 40 -14.29 -32.30 15.75
N LYS A 41 -14.86 -32.61 14.58
CA LYS A 41 -16.18 -33.21 14.30
C LYS A 41 -17.25 -32.19 13.91
N LEU A 42 -17.37 -31.99 12.60
CA LEU A 42 -18.60 -32.22 11.83
C LEU A 42 -18.22 -32.31 10.34
N SER A 43 -18.23 -33.54 9.84
CA SER A 43 -18.08 -33.88 8.42
C SER A 43 -19.47 -33.92 7.82
N LEU A 44 -19.70 -33.23 6.71
CA LEU A 44 -20.62 -33.61 5.63
C LEU A 44 -20.35 -32.75 4.37
N THR A 45 -19.63 -33.39 3.44
CA THR A 45 -19.77 -33.37 1.97
C THR A 45 -20.43 -32.16 1.28
N SER A 46 -19.64 -31.42 0.51
CA SER A 46 -20.04 -30.99 -0.83
C SER A 46 -18.82 -30.61 -1.69
N SER A 47 -18.73 -31.21 -2.87
CA SER A 47 -17.65 -31.07 -3.84
C SER A 47 -17.43 -29.62 -4.27
N LYS A 48 -16.22 -29.08 -4.10
CA LYS A 48 -15.70 -27.99 -4.93
C LYS A 48 -14.17 -27.91 -4.88
N LYS A 49 -13.60 -28.36 -6.00
CA LYS A 49 -12.31 -27.98 -6.60
C LYS A 49 -11.18 -27.67 -5.61
N GLN A 50 -10.39 -28.70 -5.33
CA GLN A 50 -9.10 -28.62 -4.66
C GLN A 50 -8.21 -27.61 -5.41
N LEU A 51 -8.09 -26.40 -4.87
CA LEU A 51 -7.10 -25.43 -5.34
C LEU A 51 -5.76 -25.83 -4.75
N ASN A 52 -4.88 -26.30 -5.62
CA ASN A 52 -3.50 -26.65 -5.34
C ASN A 52 -2.77 -25.43 -4.73
N PRO A 53 -2.05 -25.53 -3.60
CA PRO A 53 -1.46 -24.36 -2.93
C PRO A 53 -0.14 -23.85 -3.54
N GLU A 54 0.23 -24.27 -4.75
CA GLU A 54 1.51 -23.91 -5.37
C GLU A 54 1.41 -23.68 -6.89
N ALA A 55 0.57 -22.73 -7.32
CA ALA A 55 0.59 -22.28 -8.71
C ALA A 55 1.78 -21.32 -8.95
N PRO A 56 2.60 -21.53 -10.00
CA PRO A 56 3.84 -20.78 -10.25
C PRO A 56 3.56 -19.34 -10.70
N ALA A 57 4.58 -18.48 -10.57
CA ALA A 57 4.59 -17.03 -10.81
C ALA A 57 4.02 -16.52 -12.16
N ALA A 58 3.61 -17.40 -13.08
CA ALA A 58 3.04 -17.06 -14.39
C ALA A 58 1.71 -16.29 -14.30
N HIS A 59 0.93 -16.45 -13.23
CA HIS A 59 -0.31 -15.66 -13.04
C HIS A 59 -0.07 -14.25 -12.49
N LEU A 60 1.17 -13.89 -12.14
CA LEU A 60 1.50 -12.57 -11.60
C LEU A 60 2.07 -11.61 -12.65
N THR A 61 2.42 -12.12 -13.84
CA THR A 61 2.87 -11.27 -14.95
C THR A 61 1.66 -10.63 -15.61
N ASN A 62 1.72 -9.32 -15.88
CA ASN A 62 0.67 -8.52 -16.53
C ASN A 62 -0.60 -8.29 -15.68
N LEU A 63 -0.43 -7.97 -14.40
CA LEU A 63 -1.54 -7.49 -13.59
C LEU A 63 -1.93 -6.07 -14.01
N GLU A 64 -3.19 -5.87 -14.42
CA GLU A 64 -3.71 -4.58 -14.88
C GLU A 64 -3.71 -3.51 -13.77
N VAL A 65 -4.23 -3.86 -12.60
CA VAL A 65 -4.43 -2.94 -11.48
C VAL A 65 -3.98 -3.61 -10.20
N VAL A 66 -3.03 -3.00 -9.49
CA VAL A 66 -2.48 -3.55 -8.23
C VAL A 66 -2.66 -2.58 -7.07
N LEU A 67 -3.13 -3.09 -5.94
CA LEU A 67 -3.14 -2.39 -4.67
C LEU A 67 -2.13 -3.03 -3.71
N PHE A 68 -1.06 -2.31 -3.39
CA PHE A 68 -0.15 -2.70 -2.31
C PHE A 68 -0.77 -2.29 -0.98
N LEU A 69 -1.01 -3.28 -0.12
CA LEU A 69 -1.79 -3.11 1.10
C LEU A 69 -0.92 -3.32 2.34
N ASP A 70 -0.81 -2.30 3.19
CA ASP A 70 -0.50 -2.50 4.60
C ASP A 70 -1.76 -2.84 5.43
N VAL A 71 -1.56 -3.35 6.64
CA VAL A 71 -2.63 -3.83 7.54
C VAL A 71 -2.74 -2.92 8.76
N ASP A 72 -1.66 -2.82 9.54
CA ASP A 72 -1.60 -1.97 10.73
C ASP A 72 -1.73 -0.50 10.30
N GLY A 73 -2.56 0.27 11.00
CA GLY A 73 -2.81 1.66 10.67
C GLY A 73 -3.66 1.90 9.41
N VAL A 74 -3.94 0.87 8.60
CA VAL A 74 -4.80 0.92 7.40
C VAL A 74 -6.13 0.22 7.63
N LEU A 75 -6.15 -1.07 7.95
CA LEU A 75 -7.39 -1.82 8.17
C LEU A 75 -7.85 -1.79 9.63
N HIS A 76 -6.95 -1.36 10.52
CA HIS A 76 -7.22 -1.19 11.92
C HIS A 76 -6.24 -0.22 12.58
N PRO A 77 -6.63 0.42 13.69
CA PRO A 77 -5.71 1.27 14.44
C PRO A 77 -4.60 0.45 15.11
N PRO A 78 -3.48 1.10 15.47
CA PRO A 78 -2.50 0.49 16.36
C PRO A 78 -3.15 0.22 17.73
N ASN A 79 -2.95 -0.99 18.26
CA ASN A 79 -3.46 -1.47 19.55
C ASN A 79 -4.96 -1.82 19.62
N PRO A 80 -5.43 -2.86 18.89
CA PRO A 80 -6.74 -3.42 19.13
C PRO A 80 -6.82 -4.05 20.53
N LYS A 81 -7.90 -3.80 21.27
CA LYS A 81 -8.07 -4.39 22.62
C LYS A 81 -8.17 -5.92 22.57
N HIS A 82 -8.78 -6.46 21.51
CA HIS A 82 -8.96 -7.89 21.27
C HIS A 82 -8.80 -8.21 19.78
N GLU A 83 -8.20 -9.35 19.45
CA GLU A 83 -7.98 -9.82 18.06
C GLU A 83 -9.29 -9.91 17.25
N ARG A 84 -10.39 -10.33 17.91
CA ARG A 84 -11.72 -10.41 17.30
C ARG A 84 -12.24 -9.05 16.81
N LEU A 85 -11.79 -7.96 17.43
CA LEU A 85 -12.15 -6.58 17.13
C LEU A 85 -11.03 -5.83 16.40
N GLN A 86 -10.03 -6.56 15.91
CA GLN A 86 -8.88 -5.97 15.27
C GLN A 86 -9.29 -5.20 14.02
N PHE A 87 -9.86 -5.88 13.03
CA PHE A 87 -10.29 -5.25 11.78
C PHE A 87 -11.51 -4.35 11.98
N ARG A 88 -11.39 -3.09 11.55
CA ARG A 88 -12.54 -2.18 11.54
C ARG A 88 -13.42 -2.50 10.35
N ARG A 89 -14.69 -2.78 10.62
CA ARG A 89 -15.71 -3.06 9.59
C ARG A 89 -15.73 -1.99 8.51
N SER A 90 -15.70 -0.70 8.89
CA SER A 90 -15.69 0.41 7.93
C SER A 90 -14.47 0.39 6.99
N CYS A 91 -13.29 0.06 7.50
CA CYS A 91 -12.08 -0.01 6.67
C CYS A 91 -12.13 -1.21 5.71
N MET A 92 -12.67 -2.34 6.15
CA MET A 92 -12.86 -3.53 5.30
C MET A 92 -13.91 -3.30 4.21
N GLU A 93 -15.01 -2.61 4.52
CA GLU A 93 -16.05 -2.23 3.54
C GLU A 93 -15.48 -1.27 2.49
N LEU A 94 -14.70 -0.25 2.91
CA LEU A 94 -14.03 0.66 1.99
C LEU A 94 -12.99 -0.05 1.11
N LEU A 95 -12.19 -0.97 1.67
CA LEU A 95 -11.25 -1.77 0.88
C LEU A 95 -12.01 -2.58 -0.18
N ARG A 96 -13.14 -3.20 0.21
CA ARG A 96 -13.99 -3.95 -0.70
C ARG A 96 -14.51 -3.06 -1.84
N GLU A 97 -15.03 -1.87 -1.51
CA GLU A 97 -15.50 -0.90 -2.50
C GLU A 97 -14.38 -0.53 -3.49
N VAL A 98 -13.20 -0.16 -2.99
CA VAL A 98 -12.04 0.17 -3.82
C VAL A 98 -11.71 -0.97 -4.78
N VAL A 99 -11.62 -2.20 -4.28
CA VAL A 99 -11.29 -3.38 -5.10
C VAL A 99 -12.39 -3.68 -6.12
N GLN A 100 -13.67 -3.59 -5.74
CA GLN A 100 -14.79 -3.86 -6.65
C GLN A 100 -14.90 -2.82 -7.77
N GLU A 101 -14.69 -1.53 -7.46
CA GLU A 101 -14.78 -0.46 -8.46
C GLU A 101 -13.58 -0.42 -9.41
N THR A 102 -12.38 -0.75 -8.91
CA THR A 102 -11.15 -0.62 -9.69
C THR A 102 -10.71 -1.92 -10.36
N GLY A 103 -11.21 -3.07 -9.90
CA GLY A 103 -10.69 -4.38 -10.27
C GLY A 103 -9.28 -4.65 -9.70
N ALA A 104 -8.84 -3.88 -8.71
CA ALA A 104 -7.50 -3.99 -8.15
C ALA A 104 -7.24 -5.35 -7.51
N THR A 105 -6.11 -5.94 -7.86
CA THR A 105 -5.61 -7.14 -7.20
C THR A 105 -4.71 -6.77 -6.03
N ILE A 106 -4.91 -7.41 -4.87
CA ILE A 106 -4.16 -7.07 -3.65
C ILE A 106 -2.81 -7.78 -3.62
N VAL A 107 -1.76 -7.02 -3.31
CA VAL A 107 -0.41 -7.50 -2.98
C VAL A 107 -0.06 -7.03 -1.57
N LEU A 108 0.38 -7.95 -0.71
CA LEU A 108 0.71 -7.59 0.67
C LEU A 108 2.03 -6.82 0.75
N SER A 109 1.96 -5.61 1.29
CA SER A 109 3.10 -4.75 1.65
C SER A 109 3.05 -4.43 3.15
N THR A 110 3.06 -5.48 3.97
CA THR A 110 2.90 -5.41 5.42
C THR A 110 3.92 -6.32 6.10
N THR A 111 4.26 -6.06 7.36
CA THR A 111 5.12 -6.97 8.17
C THR A 111 4.49 -8.36 8.34
N TRP A 112 3.15 -8.44 8.33
CA TRP A 112 2.40 -9.70 8.46
C TRP A 112 2.73 -10.69 7.33
N ARG A 113 3.18 -10.20 6.17
CA ARG A 113 3.54 -11.03 5.02
C ARG A 113 4.68 -12.00 5.34
N LEU A 114 5.47 -11.75 6.38
CA LEU A 114 6.61 -12.59 6.78
C LEU A 114 6.14 -13.87 7.49
N HIS A 115 5.04 -13.83 8.23
CA HIS A 115 4.57 -14.94 9.07
C HIS A 115 3.40 -15.68 8.43
N GLN A 116 3.48 -17.01 8.35
CA GLN A 116 2.46 -17.81 7.67
C GLN A 116 1.09 -17.73 8.35
N ASP A 117 1.06 -17.78 9.68
CA ASP A 117 -0.21 -17.74 10.43
C ASP A 117 -0.87 -16.37 10.34
N ALA A 118 -0.08 -15.29 10.36
CA ALA A 118 -0.59 -13.95 10.13
C ALA A 118 -1.22 -13.81 8.72
N ARG A 119 -0.60 -14.42 7.70
CA ARG A 119 -1.18 -14.47 6.34
C ARG A 119 -2.49 -15.26 6.28
N LYS A 120 -2.55 -16.42 6.95
CA LYS A 120 -3.78 -17.24 7.00
C LYS A 120 -4.91 -16.50 7.71
N TYR A 121 -4.60 -15.85 8.82
CA TYR A 121 -5.56 -15.04 9.57
C TYR A 121 -6.08 -13.87 8.73
N LEU A 122 -5.19 -13.09 8.10
CA LEU A 122 -5.58 -12.02 7.20
C LEU A 122 -6.41 -12.53 6.01
N ALA A 123 -6.04 -13.66 5.41
CA ALA A 123 -6.79 -14.26 4.31
C ALA A 123 -8.23 -14.63 4.73
N ALA A 124 -8.41 -15.22 5.92
CA ALA A 124 -9.74 -15.53 6.44
C ALA A 124 -10.57 -14.26 6.63
N ARG A 125 -9.97 -13.20 7.19
CA ARG A 125 -10.65 -11.91 7.39
C ARG A 125 -11.02 -11.20 6.10
N LEU A 126 -10.15 -11.23 5.08
CA LEU A 126 -10.47 -10.69 3.75
C LEU A 126 -11.58 -11.50 3.06
N ALA A 127 -11.58 -12.83 3.22
CA ALA A 127 -12.58 -13.70 2.62
C ALA A 127 -14.01 -13.43 3.15
N GLU A 128 -14.17 -13.00 4.41
CA GLU A 128 -15.46 -12.53 4.96
C GLU A 128 -16.08 -11.39 4.14
N TYR A 129 -15.25 -10.63 3.39
CA TYR A 129 -15.67 -9.52 2.53
C TYR A 129 -15.58 -9.86 1.02
N GLY A 130 -15.33 -11.13 0.68
CA GLY A 130 -15.13 -11.55 -0.71
C GLY A 130 -13.81 -11.08 -1.31
N LEU A 131 -12.82 -10.77 -0.47
CA LEU A 131 -11.51 -10.28 -0.88
C LEU A 131 -10.42 -11.35 -0.71
N GLY A 132 -9.31 -11.16 -1.42
CA GLY A 132 -8.11 -12.00 -1.30
C GLY A 132 -6.89 -11.26 -1.84
N PHE A 133 -5.70 -11.83 -1.59
CA PHE A 133 -4.44 -11.32 -2.11
C PHE A 133 -3.73 -12.40 -2.94
N VAL A 134 -2.96 -11.98 -3.95
CA VAL A 134 -2.31 -12.92 -4.90
C VAL A 134 -0.80 -13.02 -4.68
N SER A 135 -0.21 -12.04 -4.00
CA SER A 135 1.24 -11.96 -3.83
C SER A 135 1.63 -11.18 -2.57
N ARG A 136 2.93 -11.08 -2.35
CA ARG A 136 3.55 -10.31 -1.28
C ARG A 136 4.86 -9.70 -1.77
N THR A 137 5.18 -8.51 -1.30
CA THR A 137 6.48 -7.88 -1.59
C THR A 137 7.63 -8.68 -0.96
N PRO A 138 8.84 -8.64 -1.55
CA PRO A 138 10.02 -9.27 -0.95
C PRO A 138 10.35 -8.66 0.42
N SER A 139 11.23 -9.32 1.16
CA SER A 139 11.82 -8.79 2.39
C SER A 139 13.26 -8.41 2.10
N ILE A 140 13.53 -7.12 1.90
CA ILE A 140 14.88 -6.64 1.53
C ILE A 140 15.65 -6.25 2.80
N ALA A 141 15.10 -5.31 3.57
CA ALA A 141 15.65 -4.88 4.86
C ALA A 141 14.59 -4.09 5.63
N GLN A 142 14.82 -3.88 6.93
CA GLN A 142 13.94 -3.05 7.75
C GLN A 142 13.83 -1.63 7.20
N PHE A 143 12.63 -1.06 7.27
CA PHE A 143 12.30 0.30 6.82
C PHE A 143 12.53 0.56 5.32
N GLN A 144 12.68 -0.47 4.50
CA GLN A 144 12.88 -0.33 3.05
C GLN A 144 11.61 -0.67 2.25
N ARG A 145 10.42 -0.42 2.84
CA ARG A 145 9.14 -0.77 2.21
C ARG A 145 8.95 -0.15 0.82
N PRO A 146 9.33 1.13 0.57
CA PRO A 146 9.33 1.67 -0.80
C PRO A 146 10.17 0.83 -1.77
N ARG A 147 11.37 0.41 -1.36
CA ARG A 147 12.24 -0.43 -2.20
C ARG A 147 11.66 -1.82 -2.44
N GLU A 148 10.98 -2.41 -1.45
CA GLU A 148 10.32 -3.72 -1.58
C GLU A 148 9.17 -3.66 -2.58
N ILE A 149 8.33 -2.62 -2.49
CA ILE A 149 7.26 -2.37 -3.47
C ILE A 149 7.86 -2.20 -4.87
N LEU A 150 8.86 -1.32 -5.03
CA LEU A 150 9.49 -1.06 -6.33
C LEU A 150 10.24 -2.28 -6.89
N ALA A 151 10.81 -3.14 -6.04
CA ALA A 151 11.40 -4.41 -6.48
C ALA A 151 10.33 -5.36 -7.01
N TRP A 152 9.15 -5.41 -6.38
CA TRP A 152 8.03 -6.18 -6.88
C TRP A 152 7.49 -5.59 -8.20
N VAL A 153 7.28 -4.28 -8.27
CA VAL A 153 6.80 -3.57 -9.48
C VAL A 153 7.72 -3.83 -10.66
N ARG A 154 9.05 -3.70 -10.49
CA ARG A 154 10.02 -3.98 -11.56
C ARG A 154 10.00 -5.43 -12.04
N LYS A 155 9.64 -6.37 -11.17
CA LYS A 155 9.60 -7.79 -11.51
C LYS A 155 8.36 -8.18 -12.31
N TYR A 156 7.20 -7.60 -11.98
CA TYR A 156 5.91 -8.02 -12.53
C TYR A 156 5.24 -6.99 -13.45
N SER A 157 5.76 -5.76 -13.48
CA SER A 157 5.35 -4.65 -14.35
C SER A 157 3.84 -4.47 -14.44
N PRO A 158 3.13 -4.22 -13.32
CA PRO A 158 1.70 -3.95 -13.37
C PRO A 158 1.43 -2.67 -14.17
N ALA A 159 0.30 -2.62 -14.90
CA ALA A 159 -0.03 -1.45 -15.71
C ALA A 159 -0.32 -0.22 -14.82
N THR A 160 -1.14 -0.40 -13.79
CA THR A 160 -1.44 0.64 -12.79
C THR A 160 -1.30 0.08 -11.38
N TRP A 161 -0.87 0.93 -10.44
CA TRP A 161 -0.72 0.51 -9.07
C TRP A 161 -0.72 1.67 -8.07
N VAL A 162 -1.22 1.39 -6.88
CA VAL A 162 -1.16 2.31 -5.72
C VAL A 162 -0.75 1.52 -4.49
N ALA A 163 0.06 2.13 -3.63
CA ALA A 163 0.33 1.67 -2.27
C ALA A 163 -0.49 2.47 -1.26
N VAL A 164 -1.09 1.77 -0.30
CA VAL A 164 -1.79 2.37 0.84
C VAL A 164 -1.13 1.90 2.13
N ASP A 165 -0.69 2.86 2.94
CA ASP A 165 0.12 2.62 4.15
C ASP A 165 -0.12 3.74 5.15
N ASP A 166 0.10 3.52 6.44
CA ASP A 166 0.10 4.59 7.45
C ASP A 166 1.48 5.23 7.62
N TRP A 167 2.54 4.50 7.26
CA TRP A 167 3.91 5.01 7.23
C TRP A 167 4.12 5.99 6.06
N PRO A 168 4.94 7.05 6.27
CA PRO A 168 5.21 8.04 5.24
C PRO A 168 6.21 7.50 4.19
N LEU A 169 5.72 6.67 3.25
CA LEU A 169 6.56 6.00 2.23
C LEU A 169 7.29 6.94 1.26
N HIS A 170 7.02 8.24 1.30
CA HIS A 170 7.64 9.25 0.44
C HIS A 170 8.94 9.85 1.04
N GLU A 171 9.25 9.56 2.30
CA GLU A 171 10.44 10.12 2.97
C GLU A 171 11.76 9.61 2.36
N ASP A 172 11.74 8.46 1.68
CA ASP A 172 12.90 7.88 0.98
C ASP A 172 13.07 8.39 -0.48
N GLY A 173 12.31 9.41 -0.90
CA GLY A 173 12.43 10.08 -2.19
C GLY A 173 11.15 10.07 -3.05
N ASN A 174 11.23 10.65 -4.24
CA ASN A 174 10.07 10.88 -5.11
C ASN A 174 9.62 9.64 -5.93
N GLN A 175 10.12 8.44 -5.59
CA GLN A 175 9.94 7.24 -6.41
C GLN A 175 8.51 6.68 -6.38
N LEU A 176 7.70 7.08 -5.39
CA LEU A 176 6.28 6.70 -5.26
C LEU A 176 5.33 7.85 -5.61
N ALA A 177 5.81 8.93 -6.21
CA ALA A 177 4.96 10.05 -6.62
C ALA A 177 3.85 9.57 -7.56
N GLY A 178 2.59 9.92 -7.25
CA GLY A 178 1.42 9.47 -8.01
C GLY A 178 1.01 8.00 -7.76
N HIS A 179 1.71 7.29 -6.87
CA HIS A 179 1.45 5.88 -6.55
C HIS A 179 1.23 5.60 -5.07
N PHE A 180 1.15 6.62 -4.21
CA PHE A 180 1.05 6.43 -2.77
C PHE A 180 -0.08 7.24 -2.13
N VAL A 181 -0.81 6.58 -1.22
CA VAL A 181 -1.82 7.18 -0.34
C VAL A 181 -1.49 6.85 1.10
N GLN A 182 -1.20 7.88 1.89
CA GLN A 182 -0.99 7.73 3.32
C GLN A 182 -2.31 7.80 4.08
N THR A 183 -2.54 6.83 4.97
CA THR A 183 -3.66 6.84 5.92
C THR A 183 -3.22 7.48 7.24
N LYS A 184 -4.19 7.85 8.08
CA LYS A 184 -3.93 8.22 9.46
C LYS A 184 -4.04 6.97 10.32
N ALA A 185 -2.92 6.50 10.87
CA ALA A 185 -2.84 5.24 11.64
C ALA A 185 -3.98 5.03 12.65
N ARG A 186 -4.36 6.09 13.38
CA ARG A 186 -5.45 6.05 14.38
C ARG A 186 -6.83 5.75 13.78
N PHE A 187 -7.05 6.13 12.54
CA PHE A 187 -8.34 6.05 11.87
C PHE A 187 -8.43 4.87 10.90
N GLY A 188 -7.32 4.47 10.30
CA GLY A 188 -7.35 3.51 9.20
C GLY A 188 -7.72 4.17 7.88
N LEU A 189 -8.15 3.33 6.95
CA LEU A 189 -8.74 3.71 5.68
C LEU A 189 -10.05 4.47 5.94
N GLN A 190 -10.14 5.66 5.34
CA GLN A 190 -11.28 6.56 5.36
C GLN A 190 -11.75 6.83 3.93
N GLN A 191 -12.95 7.38 3.76
CA GLN A 191 -13.54 7.63 2.44
C GLN A 191 -12.61 8.49 1.55
N ASP A 192 -12.03 9.55 2.08
CA ASP A 192 -11.10 10.43 1.36
C ASP A 192 -9.86 9.69 0.85
N THR A 193 -9.28 8.81 1.66
CA THR A 193 -8.15 7.96 1.24
C THR A 193 -8.58 6.90 0.23
N ALA A 194 -9.76 6.31 0.37
CA ALA A 194 -10.32 5.36 -0.60
C ALA A 194 -10.55 6.03 -1.96
N ASP A 195 -11.18 7.21 -1.97
CA ASP A 195 -11.41 8.01 -3.17
C ASP A 195 -10.10 8.42 -3.83
N LYS A 196 -9.09 8.77 -3.04
CA LYS A 196 -7.75 9.09 -3.54
C LYS A 196 -7.08 7.90 -4.21
N ILE A 197 -7.21 6.68 -3.66
CA ILE A 197 -6.70 5.45 -4.29
C ILE A 197 -7.36 5.27 -5.66
N LYS A 198 -8.70 5.36 -5.71
CA LYS A 198 -9.48 5.23 -6.95
C LYS A 198 -9.06 6.27 -8.00
N ALA A 199 -8.90 7.52 -7.58
CA ALA A 199 -8.50 8.63 -8.46
C ALA A 199 -7.10 8.42 -9.05
N LEU A 200 -6.11 8.02 -8.25
CA LEU A 200 -4.75 7.77 -8.73
C LEU A 200 -4.69 6.62 -9.73
N LEU A 201 -5.39 5.51 -9.46
CA LEU A 201 -5.47 4.39 -10.39
C LEU A 201 -6.09 4.79 -11.73
N ARG A 202 -7.16 5.61 -11.70
CA ARG A 202 -7.80 6.14 -12.91
C ARG A 202 -6.84 7.04 -13.70
N GLN A 203 -6.17 7.98 -13.03
CA GLN A 203 -5.20 8.89 -13.66
C GLN A 203 -4.05 8.13 -14.34
N GLN A 204 -3.51 7.10 -13.68
CA GLN A 204 -2.47 6.26 -14.28
C GLN A 204 -2.96 5.55 -15.53
N ARG A 205 -4.20 5.02 -15.51
CA ARG A 205 -4.81 4.35 -16.67
C ARG A 205 -5.02 5.31 -17.85
N GLU A 206 -5.51 6.52 -17.58
CA GLU A 206 -5.69 7.56 -18.60
C GLU A 206 -4.35 7.97 -19.23
N ALA A 207 -3.29 8.11 -18.42
CA ALA A 207 -1.95 8.45 -18.91
C ALA A 207 -1.37 7.37 -19.83
N LEU A 208 -1.64 6.09 -19.56
CA LEU A 208 -1.22 4.99 -20.44
C LEU A 208 -1.90 5.06 -21.81
N GLY A 209 -3.21 5.32 -21.86
CA GLY A 209 -3.96 5.43 -23.12
C GLY A 209 -3.52 6.60 -23.99
N GLN A 210 -3.18 7.74 -23.38
CA GLN A 210 -2.65 8.91 -24.10
C GLN A 210 -1.22 8.70 -24.62
N SER A 211 -0.46 7.78 -24.02
CA SER A 211 0.91 7.45 -24.44
C SER A 211 0.93 6.62 -25.71
N THR A 212 -0.08 5.77 -25.92
CA THR A 212 -0.22 4.92 -27.11
C THR A 212 -0.72 5.65 -28.36
N GLU A 213 -1.35 6.81 -28.20
CA GLU A 213 -1.94 7.58 -29.32
C GLU A 213 -1.02 8.66 -29.92
N ARG A 214 0.18 8.91 -29.35
CA ARG A 214 1.13 9.83 -30.01
C ARG A 214 1.83 9.10 -31.17
N PRO A 215 1.62 9.51 -32.43
CA PRO A 215 2.43 8.97 -33.52
C PRO A 215 3.87 9.44 -33.30
N SER A 216 4.80 8.50 -33.45
CA SER A 216 6.23 8.76 -33.62
C SER A 216 6.43 9.61 -34.88
N GLY A 217 6.26 10.93 -34.73
CA GLY A 217 6.63 11.93 -35.72
C GLY A 217 8.14 11.91 -35.87
N GLY A 218 8.59 11.27 -36.94
CA GLY A 218 9.99 11.17 -37.31
C GLY A 218 10.64 12.56 -37.41
N ILE A 219 11.74 12.71 -36.72
CA ILE A 219 12.78 13.67 -37.08
C ILE A 219 13.44 13.17 -38.37
N ALA A 220 12.88 13.53 -39.51
CA ALA A 220 13.50 13.36 -40.82
C ALA A 220 13.16 14.57 -41.70
N ALA A 221 14.02 15.58 -41.67
CA ALA A 221 14.26 16.50 -42.79
C ALA A 221 15.55 17.27 -42.54
N ALA A 222 16.68 16.64 -42.87
CA ALA A 222 17.91 17.36 -43.19
C ALA A 222 17.64 18.16 -44.48
N LEU A 223 17.72 19.48 -44.40
CA LEU A 223 17.68 20.34 -45.58
C LEU A 223 19.14 20.60 -46.00
N ALA A 224 19.62 19.75 -46.91
CA ALA A 224 20.81 20.02 -47.70
C ALA A 224 20.42 21.02 -48.80
N THR A 225 21.03 22.20 -48.81
CA THR A 225 21.02 23.08 -49.97
C THR A 225 22.42 23.14 -50.53
N ALA A 226 22.54 22.67 -51.77
CA ALA A 226 23.73 22.57 -52.58
C ALA A 226 24.39 23.93 -52.85
N LEU A 227 25.72 23.95 -52.82
CA LEU A 227 26.55 24.92 -53.54
C LEU A 227 26.91 24.32 -54.90
N PRO A 228 26.80 25.05 -56.02
CA PRO A 228 27.35 24.62 -57.29
C PRO A 228 28.82 25.06 -57.44
N ASP A 229 29.65 24.13 -57.92
CA ASP A 229 31.03 24.34 -58.33
C ASP A 229 31.15 25.17 -59.63
N GLY A 230 32.11 26.09 -59.63
CA GLY A 230 33.05 26.30 -60.75
C GLY A 230 32.75 27.35 -61.81
N VAL A 231 33.50 28.47 -61.78
CA VAL A 231 34.46 28.91 -62.83
C VAL A 231 35.65 29.57 -62.15
#